data_AF-B6IVZ4-F1
#
_entry.id   AF-B6IVZ4-F1
#
_cell.length_a   1.000
_cell.length_b   1.000
_cell.length_c   1.000
_cell.angle_alpha   90.00
_cell.angle_beta   90.00
_cell.angle_gamma   90.00
#
_symmetry.space_group_name_H-M   'P 1'
#
loop_
_entity.id
_entity.type
_entity.pdbx_description
1 polymer ?
#
loop_
_entity_poly.entity_id
_entity_poly.type
_entity_poly.pdbx_seq_one_letter_code
_entity_poly.pdbx_strand_id
1 'polypeptide(L)' 'MQNKFDPDDAPDLSAPEWQRKFAQARRGRPPAQARPKVATSLRLDADVVERLRQDGPGWQTRANALLRNALGL' A
#
# COMPACT_ATOMS: atom_id res chain seq x y z
N MET A 1 -1.70 40.01 -22.49
CA MET A 1 -2.39 38.71 -22.47
C MET A 1 -1.80 37.91 -21.30
N GLN A 2 -2.44 37.91 -20.12
CA GLN A 2 -1.99 37.08 -19.00
C GLN A 2 -2.34 35.62 -19.31
N ASN A 3 -1.33 34.77 -19.43
CA ASN A 3 -1.50 33.33 -19.53
C ASN A 3 -2.01 32.82 -18.17
N LYS A 4 -3.29 32.44 -18.09
CA LYS A 4 -3.85 31.81 -16.89
C LYS A 4 -3.27 30.39 -16.82
N PHE A 5 -2.35 30.18 -15.89
CA PHE A 5 -1.96 28.83 -15.49
C PHE A 5 -3.15 28.24 -14.73
N ASP A 6 -3.89 27.32 -15.34
CA ASP A 6 -4.95 26.58 -14.66
C ASP A 6 -4.29 25.53 -13.75
N PRO A 7 -4.51 25.58 -12.42
CA PRO A 7 -3.86 24.66 -11.49
C PRO A 7 -4.35 23.21 -11.60
N ASP A 8 -5.45 22.96 -12.33
CA ASP A 8 -6.03 21.62 -12.55
C ASP A 8 -5.59 21.02 -13.90
N ASP A 9 -4.93 21.80 -14.76
CA ASP A 9 -4.34 21.29 -16.00
C ASP A 9 -3.08 20.48 -15.71
N ALA A 10 -3.03 19.26 -16.23
CA ALA A 10 -1.84 18.43 -16.11
C ALA A 10 -0.67 19.10 -16.83
N PRO A 11 0.49 19.26 -16.17
CA PRO A 11 1.65 19.85 -16.80
C PRO A 11 2.16 18.93 -17.91
N ASP A 12 2.80 19.51 -18.93
CA ASP A 12 3.44 18.72 -19.97
C ASP A 12 4.54 17.84 -19.36
N LEU A 13 4.24 16.55 -19.19
CA LEU A 13 5.14 15.56 -18.60
C LEU A 13 6.35 15.26 -19.49
N SER A 14 6.34 15.73 -20.74
CA SER A 14 7.49 15.64 -21.65
C SER A 14 8.51 16.77 -21.41
N ALA A 15 8.17 17.79 -20.62
CA ALA A 15 9.08 18.89 -20.32
C ALA A 15 10.34 18.44 -19.54
N PRO A 16 11.49 19.13 -19.71
CA PRO A 16 12.78 18.70 -19.17
C PRO A 16 12.80 18.47 -17.66
N GLU A 17 12.02 19.23 -16.88
CA GLU A 17 11.90 19.09 -15.43
C GLU A 17 11.24 17.78 -15.02
N TRP A 18 10.23 17.33 -15.76
CA TRP A 18 9.54 16.06 -15.52
C TRP A 18 10.40 14.87 -15.94
N GLN A 19 11.08 14.98 -17.07
CA GLN A 19 12.05 13.97 -17.50
C GLN A 19 13.15 13.73 -16.45
N ARG A 20 13.70 14.80 -15.85
CA ARG A 20 14.69 14.70 -14.76
C ARG A 20 14.14 14.01 -13.51
N LYS A 21 12.90 14.33 -13.12
CA LYS A 21 12.23 13.67 -11.99
C LYS A 21 12.03 12.18 -12.24
N PHE A 22 11.59 11.79 -13.44
CA PHE A 22 11.42 10.38 -13.80
C PHE A 22 12.76 9.63 -13.92
N ALA A 23 13.82 10.30 -14.37
CA ALA A 23 15.16 9.72 -14.43
C ALA A 23 15.74 9.40 -13.03
N GLN A 24 15.37 10.18 -12.01
CA GLN A 24 15.77 9.96 -10.63
C GLN A 24 14.83 9.02 -9.85
N ALA A 25 13.62 8.78 -10.36
CA ALA A 25 12.68 7.87 -9.74
C ALA A 25 13.22 6.43 -9.80
N ARG A 26 13.28 5.75 -8.64
CA ARG A 26 13.55 4.31 -8.60
C ARG A 26 12.42 3.61 -9.34
N ARG A 27 12.72 3.09 -10.53
CA ARG A 27 11.76 2.34 -11.34
C ARG A 27 11.47 1.00 -10.68
N GLY A 28 10.20 0.66 -10.59
CA GLY A 28 9.72 -0.64 -10.13
C GLY A 28 9.32 -0.71 -8.66
N ARG A 29 8.53 -1.73 -8.34
CA ARG A 29 8.20 -2.09 -6.95
C ARG A 29 9.51 -2.44 -6.23
N PRO A 30 9.67 -2.07 -4.94
CA PRO A 30 10.80 -2.54 -4.14
C PRO A 30 10.95 -4.06 -4.26
N PRO A 31 12.20 -4.59 -4.23
CA PRO A 31 12.42 -6.03 -4.29
C PRO A 31 11.57 -6.72 -3.22
N ALA A 32 10.93 -7.82 -3.61
CA ALA A 32 10.10 -8.59 -2.69
C ALA A 32 10.95 -9.04 -1.49
N GLN A 33 10.37 -9.00 -0.29
CA GLN A 33 10.99 -9.59 0.89
C GLN A 33 11.27 -11.08 0.63
N ALA A 34 12.33 -11.63 1.23
CA ALA A 34 12.72 -13.04 1.03
C ALA A 34 11.58 -14.04 1.34
N ARG A 35 10.65 -13.65 2.22
CA ARG A 35 9.41 -14.39 2.50
C ARG A 35 8.23 -13.40 2.50
N PRO A 36 7.62 -13.13 1.35
CA PRO A 36 6.48 -12.22 1.28
C PRO A 36 5.25 -12.86 1.93
N LYS A 37 4.31 -12.03 2.36
CA LYS A 37 2.98 -12.50 2.78
C LYS A 37 2.30 -13.18 1.60
N VAL A 38 1.72 -14.35 1.83
CA VAL A 38 0.90 -15.04 0.83
C VAL A 38 -0.55 -14.56 0.98
N ALA A 39 -1.16 -14.13 -0.12
CA ALA A 39 -2.58 -13.82 -0.13
C ALA A 39 -3.36 -15.13 -0.12
N THR A 40 -4.12 -15.35 0.95
CA THR A 40 -4.91 -16.58 1.15
C THR A 40 -6.37 -16.20 1.41
N SER A 41 -7.29 -16.92 0.77
CA SER A 41 -8.71 -16.83 1.09
C SER A 41 -9.02 -17.78 2.25
N LEU A 42 -9.43 -17.23 3.39
CA LEU A 42 -9.78 -17.96 4.60
C LEU A 42 -11.13 -17.46 5.12
N ARG A 43 -12.01 -18.38 5.50
CA ARG A 43 -13.25 -18.05 6.22
C ARG A 43 -12.99 -18.17 7.71
N LEU A 44 -13.41 -17.17 8.45
CA LEU A 44 -13.37 -17.11 9.92
C LEU A 44 -14.80 -16.99 10.42
N ASP A 45 -15.03 -17.44 11.64
CA ASP A 45 -16.31 -17.25 12.32
C ASP A 45 -16.63 -15.76 12.46
N ALA A 46 -17.92 -15.41 12.40
CA ALA A 46 -18.36 -14.03 12.36
C ALA A 46 -17.96 -13.26 13.64
N ASP A 47 -18.12 -13.89 14.80
CA ASP A 47 -17.76 -13.32 16.10
C ASP A 47 -16.25 -13.05 16.23
N VAL A 48 -15.40 -13.91 15.66
CA VAL A 48 -13.95 -13.71 15.58
C VAL A 48 -13.62 -12.48 14.74
N VAL A 49 -14.26 -12.32 13.57
CA VAL A 49 -14.05 -11.15 12.70
C VAL A 49 -14.51 -9.87 13.40
N GLU A 50 -15.67 -9.90 14.04
CA GLU A 50 -16.19 -8.77 14.80
C GLU A 50 -15.22 -8.38 15.92
N ARG A 51 -14.77 -9.34 16.74
CA ARG A 51 -13.79 -9.07 17.81
C ARG A 51 -12.50 -8.44 17.27
N LEU A 52 -11.94 -8.97 16.18
CA LEU A 52 -10.70 -8.43 15.62
C LEU A 52 -10.86 -6.99 15.11
N ARG A 53 -12.04 -6.67 14.55
CA ARG A 53 -12.37 -5.36 13.97
C ARG A 53 -12.71 -4.29 15.01
N GLN A 54 -13.08 -4.67 16.24
CA GLN A 54 -13.45 -3.73 17.30
C GLN A 54 -12.39 -2.66 17.57
N ASP A 55 -11.10 -3.02 17.54
CA ASP A 55 -10.01 -2.06 17.74
C ASP A 55 -9.69 -1.22 16.49
N GLY A 56 -10.56 -1.26 15.46
CA GLY A 56 -10.47 -0.43 14.28
C GLY A 56 -9.44 -0.89 13.24
N PRO A 57 -8.92 0.05 12.42
CA PRO A 57 -7.97 -0.24 11.33
C PRO A 57 -6.77 -1.09 11.78
N GLY A 58 -6.25 -1.90 10.86
CA GLY A 58 -5.11 -2.78 11.14
C GLY A 58 -5.48 -4.13 11.77
N TRP A 59 -6.77 -4.46 11.89
CA TRP A 59 -7.22 -5.75 12.45
C TRP A 59 -6.62 -6.99 11.76
N GLN A 60 -6.40 -6.95 10.45
CA GLN A 60 -5.74 -8.05 9.73
C GLN A 60 -4.26 -8.22 10.14
N THR A 61 -3.58 -7.12 10.46
CA THR A 61 -2.20 -7.17 10.96
C THR A 61 -2.16 -7.77 12.36
N ARG A 62 -3.10 -7.38 13.24
CA ARG A 62 -3.26 -8.01 14.56
C ARG A 62 -3.61 -9.49 14.46
N ALA A 63 -4.52 -9.86 13.55
CA ALA A 63 -4.87 -11.25 13.28
C ALA A 63 -3.64 -12.08 12.86
N ASN A 64 -2.83 -11.55 11.93
CA ASN A 64 -1.60 -12.21 11.52
C ASN A 64 -0.60 -12.34 12.69
N ALA A 65 -0.47 -11.33 13.55
CA ALA A 65 0.40 -11.41 14.73
C ALA A 65 -0.08 -12.48 15.74
N LEU A 66 -1.39 -12.60 15.97
CA LEU A 66 -1.98 -13.64 16.81
C LEU A 66 -1.69 -15.04 16.25
N LEU A 67 -1.88 -15.23 14.94
CA LEU A 67 -1.58 -16.51 14.28
C LEU A 67 -0.09 -16.87 14.37
N ARG A 68 0.81 -15.90 14.21
CA ARG A 68 2.24 -16.14 14.40
C ARG A 68 2.56 -16.56 15.83
N ASN A 69 2.02 -15.85 16.81
CA ASN A 69 2.22 -16.18 18.21
C ASN A 69 1.70 -17.59 18.54
N ALA A 70 0.49 -17.94 18.08
CA ALA A 70 -0.12 -19.26 18.29
C ALA A 70 0.68 -20.41 17.65
N LEU A 71 1.42 -20.13 16.57
CA LEU A 71 2.26 -21.09 15.86
C LEU A 71 3.74 -21.05 16.27
N GLY A 72 4.12 -20.17 17.21
CA GLY A 72 5.51 -20.01 17.65
C GLY A 72 6.45 -19.37 16.61
N LEU A 73 5.93 -18.45 15.79
CA LEU A 73 6.64 -17.77 14.69
C LEU A 73 7.03 -16.31 15.00
#